data_AF-K4IC61-F1
#
_entry.id   AF-K4IC61-F1
#
_cell.length_a   1.000
_cell.length_b   1.000
_cell.length_c   1.000
_cell.angle_alpha   90.00
_cell.angle_beta   90.00
_cell.angle_gamma   90.00
#
_symmetry.space_group_name_H-M   'P 1'
#
loop_
_entity.id
_entity.type
_entity.pdbx_description
1 polymer ?
#
loop_
_entity_poly.entity_id
_entity_poly.type
_entity_poly.pdbx_seq_one_letter_code
_entity_poly.pdbx_strand_id
1 'polypeptide(L)'
;MLDALSSQSKSLNVDGSLNLRFQESAYQNDLDNYYLASNSSSYLIVTDLNNGGSNNYILQSNLSEISIDLSIYTSGNYVVTLVSDGNIIESKNLIKS
;
A
#
# COMPACT_ATOMS: atom_id res chain seq x y z
N MET A 1 6.64 -16.18 13.10
CA MET A 1 5.32 -15.72 12.62
C MET A 1 5.61 -14.58 11.67
N LEU A 2 5.09 -14.60 10.44
CA LEU A 2 5.37 -13.56 9.44
C LEU A 2 4.57 -12.31 9.84
N ASP A 3 5.24 -11.20 10.13
CA ASP A 3 4.57 -9.97 10.53
C ASP A 3 3.93 -9.30 9.31
N ALA A 4 2.63 -9.02 9.39
CA ALA A 4 1.89 -8.38 8.32
C ALA A 4 2.30 -6.90 8.15
N LEU A 5 2.49 -6.46 6.90
CA LEU A 5 2.69 -5.06 6.53
C LEU A 5 1.42 -4.24 6.79
N SER A 6 1.41 -3.37 7.80
CA SER A 6 0.29 -2.44 8.05
C SER A 6 0.63 -1.03 7.58
N SER A 7 -0.33 -0.26 7.04
CA SER A 7 -0.08 1.16 6.72
C SER A 7 -0.29 2.03 7.95
N GLN A 8 0.70 2.87 8.24
CA GLN A 8 0.69 3.73 9.45
C GLN A 8 0.28 5.17 9.16
N SER A 9 0.54 5.69 7.96
CA SER A 9 0.22 7.09 7.64
C SER A 9 -0.11 7.30 6.16
N LYS A 10 -1.05 8.21 5.92
CA LYS A 10 -1.56 8.63 4.61
C LYS A 10 -1.37 10.14 4.47
N SER A 11 -0.72 10.60 3.40
CA SER A 11 -0.71 12.03 3.04
C SER A 11 -1.07 12.21 1.58
N LEU A 12 -2.04 13.09 1.31
CA LEU A 12 -2.28 13.61 -0.03
C LEU A 12 -1.40 14.84 -0.21
N ASN A 13 -0.55 14.82 -1.22
CA ASN A 13 0.36 15.91 -1.52
C ASN A 13 -0.31 16.96 -2.41
N VAL A 14 0.22 18.19 -2.39
CA VAL A 14 -0.29 19.30 -3.20
C VAL A 14 -0.14 19.03 -4.71
N ASP A 15 0.83 18.19 -5.09
CA ASP A 15 1.04 17.74 -6.46
C ASP A 15 0.03 16.68 -6.94
N GLY A 16 -0.91 16.27 -6.08
CA GLY A 16 -1.92 15.26 -6.40
C GLY A 16 -1.48 13.82 -6.14
N SER A 17 -0.28 13.59 -5.62
CA SER A 17 0.21 12.25 -5.29
C SER A 17 -0.29 11.81 -3.90
N LEU A 18 -0.64 10.54 -3.77
CA LEU A 18 -0.95 9.91 -2.50
C LEU A 18 0.27 9.12 -1.99
N ASN A 19 0.81 9.55 -0.86
CA ASN A 19 1.85 8.80 -0.16
C ASN A 19 1.23 7.87 0.88
N LEU A 20 1.62 6.60 0.80
CA LEU A 20 1.24 5.55 1.75
C LEU A 20 2.54 4.99 2.35
N ARG A 21 2.69 5.14 3.67
CA ARG A 21 3.83 4.61 4.41
C ARG A 21 3.44 3.32 5.14
N PHE A 22 4.25 2.30 4.97
CA PHE A 22 4.12 0.99 5.59
C PHE A 22 5.27 0.78 6.58
N GLN A 23 4.99 0.20 7.73
CA GLN A 23 6.02 -0.27 8.64
C GLN A 23 6.08 -1.79 8.53
N GLU A 24 7.27 -2.33 8.22
CA GLU A 24 7.56 -3.72 8.57
C GLU A 24 7.61 -3.79 10.10
N SER A 25 6.82 -4.68 10.70
CA SER A 25 7.03 -4.96 12.13
C SER A 25 8.40 -5.63 12.24
N ALA A 26 9.34 -4.97 12.91
CA ALA A 26 10.67 -5.52 13.09
C ALA A 26 10.61 -6.68 14.09
N TYR A 27 10.85 -7.92 13.64
CA TYR A 27 11.14 -9.02 14.54
C TYR A 27 12.63 -8.99 14.90
N GLN A 28 12.97 -8.72 16.17
CA GLN A 28 14.34 -8.85 16.66
C GLN A 28 14.67 -10.34 16.80
N ASN A 29 15.46 -10.90 15.88
CA ASN A 29 16.21 -12.12 16.14
C ASN A 29 17.69 -11.75 16.16
N ASP A 30 18.34 -11.95 17.32
CA ASP A 30 19.79 -11.98 17.44
C ASP A 30 20.34 -13.14 16.60
N LEU A 31 20.61 -12.93 15.30
CA LEU A 31 21.69 -13.59 14.58
C LEU A 31 21.88 -12.98 13.18
N ASP A 32 23.14 -12.75 12.87
CA ASP A 32 23.75 -12.31 11.61
C ASP A 32 22.99 -12.59 10.30
N ASN A 33 23.01 -11.58 9.42
CA ASN A 33 22.51 -11.54 8.05
C ASN A 33 20.98 -11.48 7.89
N TYR A 34 20.48 -10.28 7.61
CA TYR A 34 19.18 -10.07 6.99
C TYR A 34 19.17 -10.71 5.59
N TYR A 35 18.81 -11.99 5.50
CA TYR A 35 18.04 -12.45 4.36
C TYR A 35 16.68 -11.76 4.48
N LEU A 36 16.55 -10.63 3.78
CA LEU A 36 15.23 -10.06 3.46
C LEU A 36 14.38 -11.23 2.95
N ALA A 37 13.31 -11.56 3.68
CA ALA A 37 12.33 -12.51 3.21
C ALA A 37 11.67 -11.89 1.97
N SER A 38 12.30 -12.10 0.82
CA SER A 38 12.01 -11.57 -0.51
C SER A 38 10.70 -12.08 -1.12
N ASN A 39 9.77 -12.55 -0.29
CA ASN A 39 8.71 -13.47 -0.70
C ASN A 39 7.33 -12.85 -0.58
N SER A 40 7.22 -11.70 0.09
CA SER A 40 5.94 -11.03 0.32
C SER A 40 5.48 -10.36 -0.97
N SER A 41 4.51 -10.96 -1.66
CA SER A 41 3.91 -10.34 -2.85
C SER A 41 2.84 -9.35 -2.38
N SER A 42 3.26 -8.13 -2.07
CA SER A 42 2.37 -7.07 -1.66
C SER A 42 1.94 -6.20 -2.84
N TYR A 43 0.68 -5.80 -2.87
CA TYR A 43 0.16 -4.88 -3.88
C TYR A 43 -0.99 -4.04 -3.31
N LEU A 44 -1.18 -2.86 -3.88
CA LEU A 44 -2.33 -2.00 -3.63
C LEU A 44 -3.34 -2.14 -4.75
N ILE A 45 -4.62 -2.10 -4.39
CA ILE A 45 -5.75 -1.99 -5.32
C ILE A 45 -6.42 -0.66 -5.05
N VAL A 46 -6.53 0.19 -6.07
CA VAL A 46 -7.35 1.41 -6.01
C VAL A 46 -8.62 1.16 -6.80
N THR A 47 -9.75 1.05 -6.11
CA THR A 47 -11.07 0.75 -6.70
C THR A 47 -11.95 1.98 -6.70
N ASP A 48 -12.47 2.37 -7.86
CA ASP A 48 -13.50 3.41 -8.01
C ASP A 48 -14.85 2.88 -7.51
N LEU A 49 -15.45 3.55 -6.53
CA LEU A 49 -16.73 3.14 -5.95
C LEU A 49 -17.93 3.45 -6.86
N ASN A 50 -17.77 4.28 -7.88
CA ASN A 50 -18.87 4.63 -8.78
C ASN A 50 -19.09 3.59 -9.88
N ASN A 51 -18.01 3.03 -10.43
CA ASN A 51 -18.07 2.11 -11.58
C ASN A 51 -17.40 0.74 -11.32
N GLY A 52 -16.71 0.56 -10.18
CA GLY A 52 -16.03 -0.69 -9.82
C GLY A 52 -14.71 -0.95 -10.56
N GLY A 53 -14.26 -0.03 -11.41
CA GLY A 53 -12.97 -0.08 -12.07
C GLY A 53 -11.83 -0.05 -11.06
N SER A 54 -10.76 -0.81 -11.31
CA SER A 54 -9.62 -0.89 -10.40
C SER A 54 -8.28 -0.82 -11.12
N ASN A 55 -7.30 -0.23 -10.43
CA ASN A 55 -5.91 -0.20 -10.83
C ASN A 55 -5.06 -0.85 -9.72
N ASN A 56 -4.13 -1.71 -10.12
CA ASN A 56 -3.29 -2.48 -9.20
C ASN A 56 -1.84 -1.99 -9.26
N TYR A 57 -1.21 -1.81 -8.10
CA TYR A 57 0.16 -1.35 -7.96
C TYR A 57 0.96 -2.37 -7.15
N ILE A 58 1.95 -2.99 -7.77
CA ILE A 58 2.83 -3.96 -7.09
C ILE A 58 3.79 -3.18 -6.19
N LEU A 59 3.88 -3.59 -4.92
CA LEU A 59 4.82 -3.02 -3.97
C LEU A 59 6.15 -3.76 -4.07
N GLN A 60 7.25 -3.01 -4.19
CA GLN A 60 8.58 -3.58 -4.08
C GLN A 60 8.90 -3.78 -2.60
N SER A 61 9.36 -4.99 -2.25
CA SER A 61 9.56 -5.45 -0.85
C SER A 61 10.61 -4.66 -0.06
N ASN A 62 11.37 -3.78 -0.71
CA ASN A 62 12.39 -2.94 -0.09
C ASN A 62 11.93 -1.49 0.15
N LEU A 63 10.68 -1.14 -0.16
CA LEU A 63 10.15 0.22 -0.01
C LEU A 63 9.19 0.30 1.17
N SER A 64 9.51 1.18 2.13
CA SER A 64 8.60 1.53 3.25
C SER A 64 7.52 2.54 2.86
N GLU A 65 7.55 3.04 1.63
CA GLU A 65 6.63 4.07 1.13
C GLU A 65 6.39 3.88 -0.36
N ILE A 66 5.14 4.08 -0.78
CA ILE A 66 4.76 4.21 -2.19
C ILE A 66 4.03 5.52 -2.39
N SER A 67 4.34 6.18 -3.51
CA SER A 67 3.60 7.32 -4.01
C SER A 67 2.76 6.89 -5.22
N ILE A 68 1.45 7.09 -5.16
CA ILE A 68 0.54 6.85 -6.28
C ILE A 68 0.15 8.20 -6.86
N ASP A 69 0.41 8.39 -8.15
CA ASP A 69 -0.06 9.55 -8.89
C ASP A 69 -1.58 9.45 -9.11
N LEU A 70 -2.33 10.42 -8.56
CA LEU A 70 -3.78 10.48 -8.74
C LEU A 70 -4.22 11.38 -9.91
N SER A 71 -3.29 11.93 -10.69
CA SER A 71 -3.59 12.82 -11.82
C SER A 71 -4.45 12.16 -12.90
N ILE A 72 -4.29 10.85 -13.08
CA ILE A 72 -5.04 10.03 -14.05
C ILE A 72 -6.43 9.62 -13.55
N TYR A 73 -6.75 9.89 -12.27
CA TYR A 73 -8.01 9.51 -11.66
C TYR A 73 -9.01 10.67 -11.71
N THR A 74 -10.22 10.37 -12.15
CA THR A 74 -11.33 11.33 -12.11
C THR A 74 -11.71 11.63 -10.65
N SER A 75 -12.24 12.82 -10.39
CA SER A 75 -12.78 13.16 -9.08
C SER A 75 -13.88 12.16 -8.67
N GLY A 76 -13.86 11.71 -7.42
CA GLY A 76 -14.73 10.63 -6.98
C GLY A 76 -14.30 9.96 -5.67
N ASN A 77 -15.04 8.93 -5.28
CA ASN A 77 -14.79 8.13 -4.09
C ASN A 77 -14.12 6.82 -4.49
N TYR A 78 -13.04 6.49 -3.81
CA TYR A 78 -12.25 5.30 -4.05
C TYR A 78 -12.01 4.53 -2.75
N VAL A 79 -11.74 3.24 -2.88
CA VAL A 79 -11.16 2.42 -1.81
C VAL A 79 -9.76 2.02 -2.23
N VAL A 80 -8.79 2.26 -1.35
CA VAL A 80 -7.43 1.76 -1.49
C VAL A 80 -7.27 0.57 -0.55
N THR A 81 -7.00 -0.60 -1.12
CA THR A 81 -6.83 -1.86 -0.38
C THR A 81 -5.40 -2.35 -0.50
N LEU A 82 -4.76 -2.62 0.64
CA LEU A 82 -3.47 -3.29 0.72
C LEU A 82 -3.69 -4.79 0.83
N VAL A 83 -3.07 -5.53 -0.09
CA VAL A 83 -3.04 -6.99 -0.08
C VAL A 83 -1.59 -7.44 0.07
N SER A 84 -1.34 -8.40 0.95
CA SER A 84 -0.04 -9.08 1.10
C SER A 84 -0.28 -10.57 1.15
N ASP A 85 0.44 -11.33 0.32
CA ASP A 85 0.36 -12.79 0.25
C ASP A 85 -1.08 -13.31 0.09
N GLY A 86 -1.87 -12.60 -0.72
CA GLY A 86 -3.28 -12.91 -1.00
C GLY A 86 -4.27 -12.50 0.10
N ASN A 87 -3.81 -11.92 1.22
CA ASN A 87 -4.66 -11.48 2.31
C ASN A 87 -4.84 -9.95 2.30
N ILE A 88 -6.07 -9.48 2.49
CA ILE A 88 -6.34 -8.06 2.71
C ILE A 88 -5.78 -7.69 4.09
N ILE A 89 -4.79 -6.80 4.09
CA ILE A 89 -4.21 -6.29 5.33
C ILE A 89 -4.93 -5.04 5.80
N GLU A 90 -5.29 -4.16 4.86
CA GLU A 90 -5.97 -2.91 5.19
C GLU A 90 -6.81 -2.40 4.02
N SER A 91 -7.88 -1.66 4.31
CA SER A 91 -8.67 -0.92 3.32
C SER A 91 -9.02 0.47 3.83
N LYS A 92 -8.87 1.49 3.00
CA LYS A 92 -9.15 2.88 3.36
C LYS A 92 -9.90 3.61 2.24
N ASN A 93 -10.89 4.42 2.63
CA ASN A 93 -11.55 5.32 1.70
C ASN A 93 -10.61 6.48 1.29
N LEU A 94 -10.74 6.90 0.05
CA LEU A 94 -10.05 8.04 -0.55
C LEU A 94 -11.09 8.88 -1.30
N ILE A 95 -11.18 10.17 -0.98
CA ILE A 95 -11.98 11.13 -1.73
C ILE A 95 -11.02 11.95 -2.57
N LYS A 96 -11.13 11.85 -3.90
CA LYS A 96 -10.39 12.67 -4.85
C LYS A 96 -11.28 13.83 -5.30
N SER A 97 -10.85 15.04 -5.01
CA SER A 97 -11.45 16.30 -5.51
C SER A 97 -10.79 16.73 -6.80
#